data_AF-A0A8J5M6F9-F1
#
_entry.id   AF-A0A8J5M6F9-F1
#
_cell.length_a   1.000
_cell.length_b   1.000
_cell.length_c   1.000
_cell.angle_alpha   90.00
_cell.angle_beta   90.00
_cell.angle_gamma   90.00
#
_symmetry.space_group_name_H-M   'P 1'
#
loop_
_entity.id
_entity.type
_entity.pdbx_description
1 polymer ?
#
loop_
_entity_poly.entity_id
_entity_poly.type
_entity_poly.pdbx_seq_one_letter_code
_entity_poly.pdbx_strand_id
1 'polypeptide(L)'
;MLRDSATVLWRTNCSSVALDVTREYYLQFQHGYNSTDTDRCTVIDQFMASVFRPDIVCRDFQGIRAFMDQWEKYTTFHQGLEIKLQTMRIVDSDDDPLCTVTVHANAEMTVTFTEDTVKVLYSALFNRSLHNPQEREIVANLVGSSGSLPVELVLNFDQQGDESTSFLTAFSQIDPHGSTGQIHVKAEPTGGYMNWQLEYLDVPDNIMDFEVLLFSTSANGGAECKAIEALRRIGVLECRICLVMAVCSTHGYEKLSARYPRA
;
A
#
# COMPACT_ATOMS: atom_id res chain seq x y z
N MET A 1 9.65 -16.54 -29.29
CA MET A 1 10.90 -15.83 -29.62
C MET A 1 11.23 -14.72 -28.62
N LEU A 2 10.45 -13.62 -28.49
CA LEU A 2 10.75 -12.55 -27.51
C LEU A 2 10.62 -12.98 -26.03
N ARG A 3 9.59 -13.77 -25.70
CA ARG A 3 9.37 -14.34 -24.36
C ARG A 3 10.50 -15.29 -23.92
N ASP A 4 11.06 -16.04 -24.88
CA ASP A 4 12.14 -16.99 -24.64
C ASP A 4 13.46 -16.26 -24.31
N SER A 5 13.75 -15.14 -24.98
CA SER A 5 14.92 -14.30 -24.69
C SER A 5 14.84 -13.59 -23.34
N ALA A 6 13.67 -13.05 -22.97
CA ALA A 6 13.47 -12.40 -21.67
C ALA A 6 13.64 -13.39 -20.51
N THR A 7 13.09 -14.61 -20.66
CA THR A 7 13.23 -15.69 -19.67
C THR A 7 14.68 -16.14 -19.52
N VAL A 8 15.45 -16.22 -20.63
CA VAL A 8 16.87 -16.56 -20.59
C VAL A 8 17.70 -15.44 -19.94
N LEU A 9 17.37 -14.18 -20.22
CA LEU A 9 18.02 -13.02 -19.61
C LEU A 9 17.78 -12.97 -18.10
N TRP A 10 16.54 -13.18 -17.66
CA TRP A 10 16.17 -13.29 -16.25
C TRP A 10 16.97 -14.40 -15.53
N ARG A 11 16.99 -15.61 -16.10
CA ARG A 11 17.73 -16.75 -15.52
C ARG A 11 19.23 -16.52 -15.40
N THR A 12 19.80 -15.64 -16.23
CA THR A 12 21.24 -15.38 -16.26
C THR A 12 21.63 -14.17 -15.41
N ASN A 13 20.73 -13.19 -15.25
CA ASN A 13 21.02 -11.90 -14.61
C ASN A 13 19.81 -11.28 -13.89
N CYS A 14 19.07 -12.08 -13.12
CA CYS A 14 17.81 -11.68 -12.46
C CYS A 14 17.97 -10.42 -11.61
N SER A 15 19.07 -10.30 -10.85
CA SER A 15 19.38 -9.12 -10.03
C SER A 15 19.41 -7.82 -10.84
N SER A 16 20.13 -7.78 -11.97
CA SER A 16 20.20 -6.59 -12.81
C SER A 16 18.85 -6.27 -13.45
N VAL A 17 18.15 -7.29 -13.93
CA VAL A 17 16.84 -7.13 -14.56
C VAL A 17 15.82 -6.59 -13.56
N ALA A 18 15.79 -7.12 -12.34
CA ALA A 18 14.89 -6.66 -11.28
C ALA A 18 15.13 -5.18 -10.94
N LEU A 19 16.39 -4.75 -10.87
CA LEU A 19 16.76 -3.35 -10.64
C LEU A 19 16.36 -2.45 -11.82
N ASP A 20 16.55 -2.89 -13.06
CA ASP A 20 16.17 -2.12 -14.26
C ASP A 20 14.65 -1.96 -14.35
N VAL A 21 13.89 -3.03 -14.11
CA VAL A 21 12.43 -3.02 -14.03
C VAL A 21 11.93 -2.10 -12.92
N THR A 22 12.58 -2.16 -11.75
CA THR A 22 12.25 -1.27 -10.62
C THR A 22 12.47 0.20 -10.99
N ARG A 23 13.58 0.55 -11.67
CA ARG A 23 13.79 1.93 -12.14
C ARG A 23 12.72 2.35 -13.14
N GLU A 24 12.39 1.49 -14.10
CA GLU A 24 11.37 1.77 -15.10
C GLU A 24 10.01 2.01 -14.44
N TYR A 25 9.64 1.23 -13.42
CA TYR A 25 8.42 1.47 -12.65
C TYR A 25 8.37 2.91 -12.09
N TYR A 26 9.44 3.38 -11.44
CA TYR A 26 9.47 4.75 -10.91
C TYR A 26 9.48 5.83 -12.00
N LEU A 27 10.03 5.54 -13.18
CA LEU A 27 9.95 6.45 -14.33
C LEU A 27 8.52 6.54 -14.88
N GLN A 28 7.85 5.40 -15.05
CA GLN A 28 6.49 5.32 -15.56
C GLN A 28 5.49 6.03 -14.63
N PHE A 29 5.65 5.83 -13.31
CA PHE A 29 4.78 6.45 -12.30
C PHE A 29 5.32 7.79 -11.76
N GLN A 30 6.39 8.36 -12.33
CA GLN A 30 7.03 9.58 -11.81
C GLN A 30 6.00 10.70 -11.56
N HIS A 31 4.99 10.81 -12.41
CA HIS A 31 3.94 11.83 -12.32
C HIS A 31 2.56 11.23 -12.02
N GLY A 32 2.54 10.05 -11.41
CA GLY A 32 1.33 9.29 -11.11
C GLY A 32 0.72 8.61 -12.33
N TYR A 33 -0.56 8.27 -12.22
CA TYR A 33 -1.36 7.63 -13.25
C TYR A 33 -2.69 8.35 -13.38
N ASN A 34 -3.06 8.73 -14.60
CA ASN A 34 -4.32 9.41 -14.88
C ASN A 34 -4.91 8.81 -16.14
N SER A 35 -6.05 8.12 -16.02
CA SER A 35 -6.71 7.45 -17.15
C SER A 35 -7.21 8.44 -18.22
N THR A 36 -7.30 9.74 -17.90
CA THR A 36 -7.69 10.77 -18.88
C THR A 36 -6.55 11.14 -19.82
N ASP A 37 -5.29 10.85 -19.47
CA ASP A 37 -4.11 10.99 -20.33
C ASP A 37 -3.89 9.69 -21.10
N THR A 38 -4.59 9.54 -22.23
CA THR A 38 -4.67 8.27 -22.97
C THR A 38 -3.32 7.78 -23.48
N ASP A 39 -2.43 8.70 -23.85
CA ASP A 39 -1.12 8.34 -24.41
C ASP A 39 -0.23 7.79 -23.29
N ARG A 40 -0.18 8.47 -22.14
CA ARG A 40 0.65 8.02 -21.01
C ARG A 40 0.07 6.80 -20.32
N CYS A 41 -1.25 6.73 -20.12
CA CYS A 41 -1.88 5.60 -19.45
C CYS A 41 -1.67 4.30 -20.26
N THR A 42 -1.74 4.36 -21.59
CA THR A 42 -1.51 3.19 -22.44
C THR A 42 -0.10 2.62 -22.28
N VAL A 43 0.92 3.48 -22.17
CA VAL A 43 2.31 3.05 -21.96
C VAL A 43 2.48 2.40 -20.58
N ILE A 44 1.91 3.03 -19.54
CA ILE A 44 1.96 2.49 -18.17
C ILE A 44 1.23 1.15 -18.10
N ASP A 45 0.03 1.03 -18.69
CA ASP A 45 -0.76 -0.20 -18.70
C ASP A 45 -0.03 -1.35 -19.41
N GLN A 46 0.62 -1.05 -20.54
CA GLN A 46 1.43 -2.03 -21.27
C GLN A 46 2.65 -2.48 -20.47
N PHE A 47 3.35 -1.54 -19.82
CA PHE A 47 4.46 -1.84 -18.93
C PHE A 47 4.00 -2.75 -17.79
N MET A 48 2.94 -2.35 -17.09
CA MET A 48 2.38 -3.10 -15.96
C MET A 48 1.97 -4.51 -16.37
N ALA A 49 1.27 -4.67 -17.50
CA ALA A 49 0.87 -5.98 -18.01
C ALA A 49 2.05 -6.86 -18.46
N SER A 50 3.22 -6.27 -18.70
CA SER A 50 4.44 -7.00 -19.12
C SER A 50 5.33 -7.46 -17.97
N VAL A 51 5.18 -6.85 -16.78
CA VAL A 51 6.05 -7.04 -15.61
C VAL A 51 5.32 -7.63 -14.42
N PHE A 52 4.07 -7.23 -14.21
CA PHE A 52 3.30 -7.64 -13.04
C PHE A 52 2.39 -8.79 -13.36
N ARG A 53 2.25 -9.71 -12.41
CA ARG A 53 1.24 -10.74 -12.55
C ARG A 53 -0.16 -10.12 -12.53
N PRO A 54 -1.11 -10.62 -13.34
CA PRO A 54 -2.49 -10.14 -13.31
C PRO A 54 -3.13 -10.26 -11.91
N ASP A 55 -2.66 -11.23 -11.13
CA ASP A 55 -3.10 -11.58 -9.79
C ASP A 55 -2.18 -11.04 -8.67
N ILE A 56 -1.37 -10.00 -8.94
CA ILE A 56 -0.49 -9.33 -7.95
C ILE A 56 -1.17 -9.22 -6.59
N VAL A 57 -0.49 -9.69 -5.55
CA VAL A 57 -0.99 -9.65 -4.18
C VAL A 57 -0.37 -8.45 -3.47
N CYS A 58 -1.20 -7.50 -3.08
CA CYS A 58 -0.82 -6.46 -2.12
C CYS A 58 -1.41 -6.83 -0.77
N ARG A 59 -0.92 -6.20 0.31
CA ARG A 59 -1.39 -6.46 1.69
C ARG A 59 -2.92 -6.44 1.82
N ASP A 60 -3.59 -5.49 1.15
CA ASP A 60 -5.00 -5.19 1.37
C ASP A 60 -5.91 -5.55 0.18
N PHE A 61 -5.33 -5.88 -0.97
CA PHE A 61 -6.08 -6.15 -2.20
C PHE A 61 -5.27 -7.01 -3.16
N GLN A 62 -5.98 -7.60 -4.13
CA GLN A 62 -5.38 -8.42 -5.17
C GLN A 62 -5.78 -7.92 -6.55
N GLY A 63 -4.83 -8.01 -7.48
CA GLY A 63 -5.03 -7.85 -8.90
C GLY A 63 -4.58 -6.49 -9.43
N ILE A 64 -4.08 -6.51 -10.67
CA ILE A 64 -3.44 -5.36 -11.32
C ILE A 64 -4.38 -4.15 -11.43
N ARG A 65 -5.68 -4.40 -11.64
CA ARG A 65 -6.68 -3.32 -11.73
C ARG A 65 -6.83 -2.57 -10.41
N ALA A 66 -6.92 -3.28 -9.29
CA ALA A 66 -7.02 -2.66 -7.99
C ALA A 66 -5.75 -1.86 -7.64
N PHE A 67 -4.58 -2.34 -8.09
CA PHE A 67 -3.32 -1.62 -7.98
C PHE A 67 -3.33 -0.29 -8.78
N MET A 68 -3.76 -0.35 -10.04
CA MET A 68 -3.87 0.84 -10.90
C MET A 68 -4.90 1.86 -10.37
N ASP A 69 -6.04 1.38 -9.85
CA ASP A 69 -7.06 2.23 -9.22
C ASP A 69 -6.49 2.99 -8.00
N GLN A 70 -5.48 2.46 -7.29
CA GLN A 70 -4.81 3.19 -6.20
C GLN A 70 -3.94 4.32 -6.73
N TRP A 71 -3.14 4.06 -7.77
CA TRP A 71 -2.32 5.08 -8.41
C TRP A 71 -3.17 6.22 -8.98
N GLU A 72 -4.32 5.90 -9.58
CA GLU A 72 -5.27 6.90 -10.05
C GLU A 72 -5.79 7.78 -8.91
N LYS A 73 -6.15 7.17 -7.78
CA LYS A 73 -6.61 7.91 -6.58
C LYS A 73 -5.54 8.85 -6.05
N TYR A 74 -4.29 8.39 -5.90
CA TYR A 74 -3.21 9.27 -5.44
C TYR A 74 -2.98 10.44 -6.40
N THR A 75 -3.08 10.18 -7.70
CA THR A 75 -2.87 11.21 -8.74
C THR A 75 -4.01 12.22 -8.80
N THR A 76 -5.25 11.80 -8.49
CA THR A 76 -6.45 12.64 -8.61
C THR A 76 -6.79 13.37 -7.31
N PHE A 77 -6.47 12.79 -6.15
CA PHE A 77 -6.70 13.47 -4.87
C PHE A 77 -5.68 14.57 -4.63
N HIS A 78 -4.45 14.40 -5.10
CA HIS A 78 -3.37 15.37 -4.93
C HIS A 78 -3.15 16.17 -6.22
N GLN A 79 -2.62 17.38 -6.07
CA GLN A 79 -2.12 18.14 -7.21
C GLN A 79 -0.62 17.95 -7.33
N GLY A 80 -0.13 17.78 -8.56
CA GLY A 80 1.31 17.78 -8.85
C GLY A 80 2.07 16.64 -8.18
N LEU A 81 1.45 15.46 -8.09
CA LEU A 81 2.12 14.26 -7.61
C LEU A 81 3.41 14.04 -8.41
N GLU A 82 4.53 13.97 -7.70
CA GLU A 82 5.81 13.54 -8.25
C GLU A 82 6.42 12.48 -7.33
N ILE A 83 6.84 11.34 -7.86
CA ILE A 83 7.60 10.32 -7.12
C ILE A 83 8.98 10.17 -7.74
N LYS A 84 10.02 10.25 -6.92
CA LYS A 84 11.41 10.14 -7.34
C LYS A 84 12.11 9.02 -6.60
N LEU A 85 12.62 8.05 -7.35
CA LEU A 85 13.48 7.01 -6.80
C LEU A 85 14.77 7.63 -6.25
N GLN A 86 15.10 7.32 -5.00
CA GLN A 86 16.31 7.80 -4.32
C GLN A 86 17.38 6.72 -4.29
N THR A 87 17.04 5.55 -3.74
CA THR A 87 17.96 4.42 -3.61
C THR A 87 17.23 3.12 -3.83
N MET A 88 17.97 2.09 -4.21
CA MET A 88 17.43 0.75 -4.32
C MET A 88 18.52 -0.27 -3.96
N ARG A 89 18.10 -1.37 -3.36
CA ARG A 89 18.98 -2.46 -2.94
C ARG A 89 18.29 -3.80 -3.13
N ILE A 90 19.09 -4.81 -3.45
CA ILE A 90 18.64 -6.20 -3.42
C ILE A 90 18.76 -6.69 -1.99
N VAL A 91 17.75 -7.44 -1.55
CA VAL A 91 17.75 -8.13 -0.27
C VAL A 91 17.58 -9.61 -0.55
N ASP A 92 18.45 -10.43 0.03
CA ASP A 92 18.34 -11.88 -0.06
C ASP A 92 17.12 -12.32 0.75
N SER A 93 16.17 -12.95 0.06
CA SER A 93 14.95 -13.52 0.63
C SER A 93 15.16 -15.02 0.76
N ASP A 94 15.79 -15.47 1.84
CA ASP A 94 15.99 -16.91 2.10
C ASP A 94 14.69 -17.62 2.54
N ASP A 95 13.63 -16.86 2.86
CA ASP A 95 12.43 -17.37 3.53
C ASP A 95 11.24 -17.67 2.60
N ASP A 96 11.26 -17.22 1.33
CA ASP A 96 10.18 -17.51 0.36
C ASP A 96 10.70 -18.29 -0.87
N PRO A 97 10.39 -19.60 -1.00
CA PRO A 97 10.83 -20.43 -2.12
C PRO A 97 10.21 -20.03 -3.48
N LEU A 98 9.18 -19.17 -3.48
CA LEU A 98 8.56 -18.62 -4.69
C LEU A 98 9.19 -17.29 -5.11
N CYS A 99 9.94 -16.63 -4.21
CA CYS A 99 10.65 -15.39 -4.49
C CYS A 99 12.10 -15.67 -4.92
N THR A 100 12.51 -15.11 -6.06
CA THR A 100 13.89 -15.24 -6.57
C THR A 100 14.73 -14.01 -6.29
N VAL A 101 14.14 -12.81 -6.37
CA VAL A 101 14.82 -11.54 -6.08
C VAL A 101 13.85 -10.60 -5.37
N THR A 102 14.29 -10.05 -4.24
CA THR A 102 13.57 -8.95 -3.58
C THR A 102 14.32 -7.64 -3.77
N VAL A 103 13.64 -6.62 -4.28
CA VAL A 103 14.20 -5.27 -4.41
C VAL A 103 13.49 -4.34 -3.45
N HIS A 104 14.26 -3.71 -2.56
CA HIS A 104 13.80 -2.59 -1.73
C HIS A 104 14.15 -1.29 -2.46
N ALA A 105 13.15 -0.49 -2.78
CA ALA A 105 13.30 0.81 -3.42
C ALA A 105 12.77 1.91 -2.51
N ASN A 106 13.63 2.86 -2.17
CA ASN A 106 13.26 4.06 -1.43
C ASN A 106 13.10 5.22 -2.40
N ALA A 107 12.00 5.92 -2.26
CA ALA A 107 11.63 7.06 -3.08
C ALA A 107 11.11 8.20 -2.21
N GLU A 108 11.01 9.37 -2.82
CA GLU A 108 10.39 10.54 -2.24
C GLU A 108 9.17 10.91 -3.09
N MET A 109 8.00 10.99 -2.47
CA MET A 109 6.77 11.43 -3.10
C MET A 109 6.44 12.85 -2.64
N THR A 110 6.38 13.78 -3.58
CA THR A 110 5.95 15.15 -3.36
C THR A 110 4.53 15.33 -3.87
N VAL A 111 3.67 15.96 -3.08
CA VAL A 111 2.28 16.23 -3.42
C VAL A 111 1.86 17.61 -2.92
N THR A 112 0.97 18.28 -3.65
CA THR A 112 0.25 19.45 -3.15
C THR A 112 -1.14 19.03 -2.71
N PHE A 113 -1.50 19.39 -1.48
CA PHE A 113 -2.79 19.07 -0.89
C PHE A 113 -3.90 19.90 -1.56
N THR A 114 -4.96 19.23 -1.98
CA THR A 114 -6.17 19.86 -2.52
C THR A 114 -7.31 19.75 -1.52
N GLU A 115 -8.44 20.43 -1.79
CA GLU A 115 -9.65 20.23 -1.00
C GLU A 115 -10.11 18.75 -1.04
N ASP A 116 -10.00 18.10 -2.20
CA ASP A 116 -10.32 16.68 -2.35
C ASP A 116 -9.35 15.80 -1.55
N THR A 117 -8.06 16.15 -1.46
CA THR A 117 -7.12 15.48 -0.56
C THR A 117 -7.66 15.50 0.87
N VAL A 118 -8.02 16.68 1.37
CA VAL A 118 -8.48 16.86 2.76
C VAL A 118 -9.81 16.14 2.99
N LYS A 119 -10.73 16.27 2.05
CA LYS A 119 -12.05 15.65 2.11
C LYS A 119 -11.98 14.11 2.12
N VAL A 120 -11.10 13.53 1.31
CA VAL A 120 -10.99 12.07 1.17
C VAL A 120 -10.09 11.46 2.23
N LEU A 121 -8.89 11.99 2.42
CA LEU A 121 -7.89 11.41 3.34
C LEU A 121 -8.06 11.87 4.79
N TYR A 122 -8.57 13.09 4.99
CA TYR A 122 -8.75 13.70 6.32
C TYR A 122 -10.22 14.05 6.57
N SER A 123 -11.13 13.16 6.19
CA SER A 123 -12.58 13.39 6.21
C SER A 123 -13.11 13.88 7.56
N ALA A 124 -12.56 13.39 8.67
CA ALA A 124 -12.91 13.85 10.02
C ALA A 124 -12.55 15.34 10.23
N LEU A 125 -11.34 15.74 9.85
CA LEU A 125 -10.89 17.14 9.90
C LEU A 125 -11.76 18.00 8.97
N PHE A 126 -11.98 17.54 7.72
CA PHE A 126 -12.83 18.25 6.76
C PHE A 126 -14.24 18.50 7.31
N ASN A 127 -14.91 17.46 7.81
CA ASN A 127 -16.29 17.56 8.32
C ASN A 127 -16.40 18.47 9.55
N ARG A 128 -15.44 18.42 10.45
CA ARG A 128 -15.41 19.30 11.63
C ARG A 128 -15.10 20.74 11.24
N SER A 129 -14.23 20.97 10.25
CA SER A 129 -13.88 22.30 9.72
C SER A 129 -15.08 23.09 9.18
N LEU A 130 -16.14 22.38 8.74
CA LEU A 130 -17.39 22.99 8.30
C LEU A 130 -18.06 23.78 9.45
N HIS A 131 -17.89 23.32 10.69
CA HIS A 131 -18.58 23.83 11.87
C HIS A 131 -17.64 24.49 12.89
N ASN A 132 -16.34 24.17 12.86
CA ASN A 132 -15.32 24.67 13.78
C ASN A 132 -14.37 25.65 13.05
N PRO A 133 -14.34 26.95 13.41
CA PRO A 133 -13.48 27.94 12.79
C PRO A 133 -11.98 27.63 12.87
N GLN A 134 -11.52 27.01 13.97
CA GLN A 134 -10.10 26.67 14.14
C GLN A 134 -9.69 25.56 13.16
N GLU A 135 -10.52 24.53 13.02
CA GLU A 135 -10.25 23.44 12.07
C GLU A 135 -10.39 23.91 10.61
N ARG A 136 -11.25 24.89 10.35
CA ARG A 136 -11.33 25.55 9.03
C ARG A 136 -10.04 26.26 8.65
N GLU A 137 -9.42 26.94 9.60
CA GLU A 137 -8.11 27.58 9.39
C GLU A 137 -7.02 26.54 9.11
N ILE A 138 -7.04 25.40 9.83
CA ILE A 138 -6.12 24.27 9.55
C ILE A 138 -6.31 23.76 8.12
N VAL A 139 -7.55 23.51 7.67
CA VAL A 139 -7.82 23.06 6.30
C VAL A 139 -7.39 24.11 5.28
N ALA A 140 -7.66 25.40 5.51
CA ALA A 140 -7.27 26.48 4.62
C ALA A 140 -5.73 26.59 4.48
N ASN A 141 -4.98 26.33 5.55
CA ASN A 141 -3.53 26.31 5.51
C ASN A 141 -2.98 25.05 4.84
N LEU A 142 -3.70 23.92 4.93
CA LEU A 142 -3.29 22.67 4.32
C LEU A 142 -3.49 22.70 2.80
N VAL A 143 -4.64 23.18 2.32
CA VAL A 143 -4.94 23.26 0.89
C VAL A 143 -3.99 24.23 0.19
N GLY A 144 -3.35 23.75 -0.88
CA GLY A 144 -2.32 24.48 -1.62
C GLY A 144 -0.92 24.36 -1.03
N SER A 145 -0.76 23.82 0.19
CA SER A 145 0.56 23.48 0.73
C SER A 145 1.12 22.22 0.05
N SER A 146 2.44 22.13 -0.02
CA SER A 146 3.14 20.94 -0.54
C SER A 146 3.76 20.15 0.60
N GLY A 147 3.63 18.82 0.54
CA GLY A 147 4.29 17.87 1.43
C GLY A 147 5.25 16.97 0.65
N SER A 148 6.31 16.55 1.32
CA SER A 148 7.19 15.48 0.87
C SER A 148 7.07 14.29 1.81
N LEU A 149 6.92 13.10 1.25
CA LEU A 149 6.70 11.85 1.98
C LEU A 149 7.74 10.82 1.50
N PRO A 150 8.55 10.24 2.40
CA PRO A 150 9.35 9.09 2.03
C PRO A 150 8.43 7.89 1.74
N VAL A 151 8.73 7.16 0.68
CA VAL A 151 7.99 5.97 0.24
C VAL A 151 8.97 4.84 0.01
N GLU A 152 8.74 3.69 0.64
CA GLU A 152 9.47 2.46 0.32
C GLU A 152 8.53 1.48 -0.38
N LEU A 153 8.97 0.97 -1.53
CA LEU A 153 8.31 -0.12 -2.26
C LEU A 153 9.24 -1.33 -2.25
N VAL A 154 8.68 -2.47 -1.85
CA VAL A 154 9.35 -3.77 -1.91
C VAL A 154 8.73 -4.56 -3.06
N LEU A 155 9.54 -4.95 -4.03
CA LEU A 155 9.14 -5.69 -5.23
C LEU A 155 9.71 -7.10 -5.13
N ASN A 156 8.84 -8.10 -5.11
CA ASN A 156 9.22 -9.51 -5.01
C ASN A 156 9.03 -10.21 -6.35
N PHE A 157 10.14 -10.53 -7.01
CA PHE A 157 10.17 -11.14 -8.33
C PHE A 157 10.22 -12.67 -8.23
N ASP A 158 9.31 -13.34 -8.91
CA ASP A 158 9.24 -14.80 -8.94
C ASP A 158 10.24 -15.43 -9.93
N GLN A 159 10.20 -16.77 -10.06
CA GLN A 159 11.09 -17.51 -10.96
C GLN A 159 10.92 -17.17 -12.45
N GLN A 160 9.79 -16.55 -12.83
CA GLN A 160 9.51 -16.08 -14.19
C GLN A 160 9.90 -14.61 -14.39
N GLY A 161 10.23 -13.90 -13.32
CA GLY A 161 10.58 -12.48 -13.32
C GLY A 161 9.38 -11.56 -13.14
N ASP A 162 8.23 -12.10 -12.70
CA ASP A 162 7.03 -11.32 -12.45
C ASP A 162 6.92 -10.94 -10.97
N GLU A 163 6.41 -9.74 -10.67
CA GLU A 163 6.21 -9.30 -9.29
C GLU A 163 4.94 -9.91 -8.67
N SER A 164 5.03 -10.41 -7.44
CA SER A 164 3.97 -11.19 -6.80
C SER A 164 3.49 -10.69 -5.42
N THR A 165 4.29 -9.89 -4.69
CA THR A 165 3.97 -9.45 -3.31
C THR A 165 4.60 -8.09 -2.97
N SER A 166 3.78 -7.07 -2.67
CA SER A 166 4.27 -5.74 -2.27
C SER A 166 3.75 -5.30 -0.89
N PHE A 167 4.60 -4.60 -0.11
CA PHE A 167 4.34 -3.74 1.08
C PHE A 167 4.66 -4.23 2.53
N LEU A 168 5.88 -3.92 2.98
CA LEU A 168 6.29 -3.50 4.32
C LEU A 168 7.42 -2.49 4.05
N THR A 169 7.34 -1.18 4.34
CA THR A 169 8.04 -0.57 5.51
C THR A 169 7.80 0.96 5.58
N ALA A 170 6.59 1.42 5.89
CA ALA A 170 6.39 2.83 6.27
C ALA A 170 6.74 3.11 7.76
N PHE A 171 6.75 2.07 8.62
CA PHE A 171 6.92 2.24 10.08
C PHE A 171 8.35 2.00 10.60
N SER A 172 9.17 1.19 9.94
CA SER A 172 10.56 0.93 10.36
C SER A 172 11.46 2.18 10.30
N GLN A 173 11.02 3.22 9.60
CA GLN A 173 11.71 4.51 9.51
C GLN A 173 11.35 5.47 10.67
N ILE A 174 10.24 5.23 11.39
CA ILE A 174 9.80 6.05 12.53
C ILE A 174 10.32 5.49 13.85
N ASP A 175 10.33 4.16 13.99
CA ASP A 175 10.93 3.46 15.13
C ASP A 175 11.73 2.23 14.65
N PRO A 176 13.05 2.38 14.42
CA PRO A 176 13.92 1.29 13.99
C PRO A 176 14.03 0.13 14.98
N HIS A 177 13.62 0.34 16.24
CA HIS A 177 13.65 -0.65 17.31
C HIS A 177 12.23 -1.14 17.69
N GLY A 178 11.20 -0.61 17.01
CA GLY A 178 9.83 -1.02 17.19
C GLY A 178 9.66 -2.48 16.78
N SER A 179 9.07 -3.28 17.67
CA SER A 179 8.76 -4.68 17.35
C SER A 179 7.65 -4.71 16.31
N THR A 180 7.91 -5.33 15.16
CA THR A 180 6.96 -5.43 14.05
C THR A 180 6.33 -6.83 14.01
N GLY A 181 5.14 -6.90 13.42
CA GLY A 181 4.44 -8.14 13.15
C GLY A 181 3.66 -8.06 11.84
N GLN A 182 3.25 -9.21 11.33
CA GLN A 182 2.50 -9.37 10.10
C GLN A 182 1.19 -10.10 10.36
N ILE A 183 0.13 -9.62 9.71
CA ILE A 183 -1.18 -10.26 9.70
C ILE A 183 -1.58 -10.40 8.24
N HIS A 184 -1.74 -11.63 7.76
CA HIS A 184 -2.22 -11.90 6.42
C HIS A 184 -3.70 -12.30 6.49
N VAL A 185 -4.54 -11.54 5.78
CA VAL A 185 -5.96 -11.80 5.69
C VAL A 185 -6.36 -11.98 4.22
N LYS A 186 -7.02 -13.08 3.92
CA LYS A 186 -7.45 -13.44 2.57
C LYS A 186 -8.94 -13.26 2.40
N ALA A 187 -9.36 -12.74 1.24
CA ALA A 187 -10.76 -12.72 0.83
C ALA A 187 -11.12 -14.04 0.12
N GLU A 188 -12.10 -14.76 0.65
CA GLU A 188 -12.69 -15.95 0.05
C GLU A 188 -14.14 -15.67 -0.36
N PRO A 189 -14.46 -15.65 -1.67
CA PRO A 189 -15.84 -15.47 -2.12
C PRO A 189 -16.67 -16.72 -1.77
N THR A 190 -17.61 -16.57 -0.84
CA THR A 190 -18.52 -17.65 -0.41
C THR A 190 -19.96 -17.19 -0.62
N GLY A 191 -20.68 -17.83 -1.56
CA GLY A 191 -22.13 -17.60 -1.74
C GLY A 191 -22.51 -16.16 -2.11
N GLY A 192 -21.68 -15.45 -2.89
CA GLY A 192 -21.93 -14.06 -3.32
C GLY A 192 -21.50 -12.98 -2.33
N TYR A 193 -20.92 -13.38 -1.18
CA TYR A 193 -20.33 -12.47 -0.20
C TYR A 193 -18.83 -12.71 -0.07
N MET A 194 -18.07 -11.65 0.21
CA MET A 194 -16.64 -11.76 0.53
C MET A 194 -16.47 -12.12 2.00
N ASN A 195 -15.94 -13.32 2.26
CA ASN A 195 -15.58 -13.78 3.60
C ASN A 195 -14.08 -13.53 3.83
N TRP A 196 -13.70 -12.98 4.98
CA TRP A 196 -12.30 -12.68 5.27
C TRP A 196 -11.75 -13.69 6.27
N GLN A 197 -10.72 -14.43 5.85
CA GLN A 197 -10.06 -15.47 6.66
C GLN A 197 -8.66 -15.03 7.04
N LEU A 198 -8.25 -15.39 8.26
CA LEU A 198 -6.87 -15.22 8.69
C LEU A 198 -6.05 -16.36 8.08
N GLU A 199 -5.06 -16.02 7.28
CA GLU A 199 -4.15 -16.99 6.64
C GLU A 199 -2.87 -17.13 7.46
N TYR A 200 -2.34 -16.01 7.96
CA TYR A 200 -1.09 -15.96 8.71
C TYR A 200 -1.14 -14.88 9.79
N LEU A 201 -0.54 -15.16 10.95
CA LEU A 201 -0.40 -14.22 12.06
C LEU A 201 0.96 -14.46 12.70
N ASP A 202 1.82 -13.45 12.62
CA ASP A 202 3.16 -13.45 13.19
C ASP A 202 3.39 -12.13 13.87
N VAL A 203 3.40 -12.15 15.19
CA VAL A 203 3.45 -10.95 16.02
C VAL A 203 4.37 -11.21 17.21
N PRO A 204 4.96 -10.18 17.81
CA PRO A 204 5.81 -10.34 18.98
C PRO A 204 5.09 -11.07 20.12
N ASP A 205 5.77 -11.98 20.81
CA ASP A 205 5.21 -12.78 21.93
C ASP A 205 4.63 -11.89 23.06
N ASN A 206 5.19 -10.70 23.21
CA ASN A 206 4.80 -9.71 24.22
C ASN A 206 3.83 -8.64 23.70
N ILE A 207 3.22 -8.82 22.51
CA ILE A 207 2.34 -7.83 21.87
C ILE A 207 1.20 -7.33 22.78
N MET A 208 0.71 -8.17 23.70
CA MET A 208 -0.37 -7.82 24.65
C MET A 208 0.00 -6.65 25.57
N ASP A 209 1.29 -6.43 25.82
CA ASP A 209 1.79 -5.41 26.75
C ASP A 209 1.91 -4.02 26.11
N PHE A 210 1.75 -3.91 24.79
CA PHE A 210 1.99 -2.68 24.02
C PHE A 210 0.71 -2.10 23.40
N GLU A 211 0.82 -0.83 23.02
CA GLU A 211 -0.09 -0.25 22.03
C GLU A 211 0.30 -0.76 20.64
N VAL A 212 -0.70 -1.19 19.87
CA VAL A 212 -0.53 -1.84 18.57
C VAL A 212 -0.97 -0.88 17.49
N LEU A 213 -0.03 -0.40 16.69
CA LEU A 213 -0.32 0.35 15.48
C LEU A 213 -0.57 -0.63 14.33
N LEU A 214 -1.84 -0.77 13.93
CA LEU A 214 -2.24 -1.67 12.85
C LEU A 214 -2.30 -0.88 11.54
N PHE A 215 -1.39 -1.17 10.62
CA PHE A 215 -1.30 -0.44 9.34
C PHE A 215 -2.04 -1.14 8.20
N SER A 216 -2.96 -0.41 7.58
CA SER A 216 -3.63 -0.78 6.33
C SER A 216 -3.47 0.35 5.29
N THR A 217 -3.16 0.00 4.04
CA THR A 217 -3.04 0.94 2.93
C THR A 217 -4.39 1.36 2.37
N SER A 218 -5.37 0.44 2.28
CA SER A 218 -6.72 0.78 1.79
C SER A 218 -7.82 -0.04 2.44
N ALA A 219 -8.72 0.63 3.16
CA ALA A 219 -9.78 -0.04 3.91
C ALA A 219 -11.15 -0.02 3.21
N ASN A 220 -11.66 -1.23 2.96
CA ASN A 220 -13.09 -1.50 2.73
C ASN A 220 -13.79 -2.05 4.00
N GLY A 221 -13.04 -2.14 5.12
CA GLY A 221 -13.52 -2.60 6.43
C GLY A 221 -13.58 -4.11 6.57
N GLY A 222 -13.15 -4.89 5.57
CA GLY A 222 -13.15 -6.34 5.58
C GLY A 222 -11.91 -6.92 6.23
N ALA A 223 -10.77 -6.70 5.59
CA ALA A 223 -9.46 -7.19 6.04
C ALA A 223 -9.11 -6.66 7.44
N GLU A 224 -9.34 -5.36 7.67
CA GLU A 224 -8.99 -4.69 8.93
C GLU A 224 -9.85 -5.24 10.08
N CYS A 225 -11.14 -5.48 9.82
CA CYS A 225 -12.01 -6.10 10.81
C CYS A 225 -11.52 -7.50 11.24
N LYS A 226 -10.96 -8.25 10.29
CA LYS A 226 -10.46 -9.60 10.54
C LYS A 226 -9.09 -9.57 11.21
N ALA A 227 -8.25 -8.60 10.88
CA ALA A 227 -6.98 -8.36 11.55
C ALA A 227 -7.19 -7.95 13.03
N ILE A 228 -8.12 -7.03 13.30
CA ILE A 228 -8.51 -6.65 14.67
C ILE A 228 -9.09 -7.87 15.40
N GLU A 229 -9.92 -8.68 14.74
CA GLU A 229 -10.44 -9.93 15.31
C GLU A 229 -9.32 -10.89 15.71
N ALA A 230 -8.30 -11.06 14.85
CA ALA A 230 -7.15 -11.93 15.10
C ALA A 230 -6.31 -11.44 16.30
N LEU A 231 -6.00 -10.14 16.36
CA LEU A 231 -5.29 -9.53 17.50
C LEU A 231 -6.06 -9.70 18.81
N ARG A 232 -7.38 -9.51 18.78
CA ARG A 232 -8.23 -9.70 19.95
C ARG A 232 -8.28 -11.16 20.42
N ARG A 233 -8.22 -12.12 19.50
CA ARG A 233 -8.20 -13.56 19.85
C ARG A 233 -6.93 -13.97 20.60
N ILE A 234 -5.82 -13.30 20.36
CA ILE A 234 -4.55 -13.54 21.06
C ILE A 234 -4.38 -12.64 22.31
N GLY A 235 -5.42 -11.90 22.70
CA GLY A 235 -5.46 -11.16 23.97
C GLY A 235 -5.18 -9.66 23.89
N VAL A 236 -4.93 -9.10 22.70
CA VAL A 236 -4.77 -7.64 22.54
C VAL A 236 -6.11 -6.95 22.81
N LEU A 237 -6.10 -5.95 23.69
CA LEU A 237 -7.29 -5.17 24.00
C LEU A 237 -7.63 -4.24 22.82
N GLU A 238 -8.92 -4.16 22.47
CA GLU A 238 -9.41 -3.28 21.39
C GLU A 238 -8.93 -1.82 21.57
N CYS A 239 -8.99 -1.30 22.79
CA CYS A 239 -8.56 0.07 23.11
C CYS A 239 -7.05 0.30 23.07
N ARG A 240 -6.25 -0.75 22.82
CA ARG A 240 -4.81 -0.67 22.60
C ARG A 240 -4.45 -0.81 21.12
N ILE A 241 -5.43 -1.08 20.26
CA ILE A 241 -5.22 -1.12 18.81
C ILE A 241 -5.49 0.28 18.30
N CYS A 242 -4.57 0.83 17.51
CA CYS A 242 -4.77 2.06 16.77
C CYS A 242 -4.64 1.72 15.28
N LEU A 243 -5.78 1.74 14.59
CA LEU A 243 -5.81 1.46 13.16
C LEU A 243 -5.32 2.70 12.37
N VAL A 244 -4.18 2.56 11.70
CA VAL A 244 -3.60 3.58 10.84
C VAL A 244 -3.89 3.20 9.39
N MET A 245 -4.68 4.04 8.71
CA MET A 245 -5.08 3.81 7.33
C MET A 245 -4.59 4.93 6.42
N ALA A 246 -4.01 4.58 5.27
CA ALA A 246 -3.67 5.59 4.26
C ALA A 246 -4.92 6.08 3.51
N VAL A 247 -5.86 5.17 3.18
CA VAL A 247 -7.15 5.50 2.55
C VAL A 247 -8.26 4.61 3.13
N CYS A 248 -9.46 5.15 3.38
CA CYS A 248 -10.61 4.36 3.84
C CYS A 248 -11.88 4.78 3.10
N SER A 249 -12.64 3.80 2.60
CA SER A 249 -13.99 4.05 2.06
C SER A 249 -14.97 4.43 3.17
N THR A 250 -16.02 5.20 2.85
CA THR A 250 -17.08 5.53 3.82
C THR A 250 -17.73 4.27 4.41
N HIS A 251 -18.03 3.28 3.55
CA HIS A 251 -18.57 1.99 4.00
C HIS A 251 -17.59 1.23 4.91
N GLY A 252 -16.30 1.25 4.57
CA GLY A 252 -15.26 0.65 5.41
C GLY A 252 -15.18 1.32 6.79
N TYR A 253 -15.24 2.64 6.84
CA TYR A 253 -15.22 3.41 8.08
C TYR A 253 -16.44 3.12 8.96
N GLU A 254 -17.65 3.15 8.38
CA GLU A 254 -18.89 2.83 9.12
C GLU A 254 -18.85 1.42 9.69
N LYS A 255 -18.39 0.45 8.90
CA LYS A 255 -18.26 -0.94 9.31
C LYS A 255 -17.23 -1.12 10.43
N LEU A 256 -16.09 -0.44 10.34
CA LEU A 256 -15.02 -0.49 11.34
C LEU A 256 -15.45 0.18 12.65
N SER A 257 -15.97 1.41 12.57
CA SER A 257 -16.43 2.17 13.74
C SER A 257 -17.63 1.51 14.44
N ALA A 258 -18.52 0.85 13.71
CA ALA A 258 -19.62 0.10 14.31
C ALA A 258 -19.16 -1.18 15.03
N ARG A 259 -18.13 -1.86 14.51
CA ARG A 259 -17.67 -3.16 15.02
C ARG A 259 -16.58 -3.04 16.08
N TYR A 260 -15.71 -2.04 15.97
CA TYR A 260 -14.58 -1.79 16.85
C TYR A 260 -14.49 -0.29 17.17
N PRO A 261 -15.43 0.27 17.94
CA PRO A 261 -15.51 1.70 18.23
C PRO A 261 -14.34 2.24 19.08
N ARG A 262 -13.50 1.36 19.64
CA ARG A 262 -12.35 1.74 20.48
C ARG A 262 -11.00 1.46 19.83
N ALA A 263 -10.97 0.99 18.59
CA ALA A 263 -9.77 0.72 17.81
C ALA A 263 -9.50 1.81 16.76
#